data_AF-A0A9R1WAH4-F1
#
_entry.id   AF-A0A9R1WAH4-F1
#
_cell.length_a   1.000
_cell.length_b   1.000
_cell.length_c   1.000
_cell.angle_alpha   90.00
_cell.angle_beta   90.00
_cell.angle_gamma   90.00
#
_symmetry.space_group_name_H-M   'P 1'
#
loop_
_entity.id
_entity.type
_entity.pdbx_description
1 polymer ?
#
loop_
_entity_poly.entity_id
_entity_poly.type
_entity_poly.pdbx_seq_one_letter_code
_entity_poly.pdbx_strand_id
1 'polypeptide(L)'
;MEELERGERMPLPQSVVLGAKDLPKTETILNDHIESRLFGKLKQERLERARFNGKTYDKVPRAEAVVVRVVSSVDKKLEVKQRFLKIFQEENYPMEFGISPKIY
;
A
#
# COMPACT_ATOMS: atom_id res chain seq x y z
N MET A 1 10.76 18.59 -14.05
CA MET A 1 9.35 18.27 -13.73
C MET A 1 8.47 18.07 -14.97
N GLU A 2 8.99 18.18 -16.20
CA GLU A 2 8.18 18.10 -17.44
C GLU A 2 7.78 16.69 -17.90
N GLU A 3 8.36 15.62 -17.34
CA GLU A 3 8.09 14.24 -17.78
C GLU A 3 6.77 13.66 -17.23
N LEU A 4 6.26 14.22 -16.13
CA LEU A 4 5.01 13.77 -15.50
C LEU A 4 3.75 14.22 -16.27
N GLU A 5 3.84 15.31 -17.03
CA GLU A 5 2.68 15.91 -17.73
C GLU A 5 2.42 15.31 -19.12
N ARG A 6 3.41 14.64 -19.74
CA ARG A 6 3.30 14.10 -21.12
C ARG A 6 2.92 12.62 -21.21
N GLY A 7 2.78 11.90 -20.09
CA GLY A 7 2.32 10.50 -20.08
C GLY A 7 3.28 9.47 -20.70
N GLU A 8 4.36 9.89 -21.34
CA GLU A 8 5.38 9.01 -21.89
C GLU A 8 6.46 8.73 -20.84
N ARG A 9 6.36 7.57 -20.17
CA ARG A 9 7.45 7.06 -19.32
C ARG A 9 8.29 6.09 -20.12
N MET A 10 9.52 6.50 -20.50
CA MET A 10 10.53 5.54 -20.94
C MET A 10 10.78 4.54 -19.79
N PRO A 11 10.85 3.22 -20.07
CA PRO A 11 11.21 2.27 -19.04
C PRO A 11 12.62 2.60 -18.53
N LEU A 12 12.73 2.80 -17.22
CA LEU A 12 14.02 3.01 -16.58
C LEU A 12 14.94 1.82 -16.89
N PRO A 13 16.26 2.04 -17.07
CA PRO A 13 17.21 0.95 -17.21
C PRO A 13 17.02 -0.04 -16.05
N GLN A 14 17.00 -1.35 -16.32
CA GLN A 14 16.75 -2.38 -15.30
C GLN A 14 17.68 -2.27 -14.07
N SER A 15 18.88 -1.69 -14.26
CA SER A 15 19.85 -1.41 -13.20
C SER A 15 19.45 -0.28 -12.23
N VAL A 16 18.37 0.47 -12.50
CA VAL A 16 17.90 1.62 -11.71
C VAL A 16 16.54 1.33 -11.06
N VAL A 17 15.94 0.17 -11.31
CA VAL A 17 14.65 -0.20 -10.72
C VAL A 17 14.87 -0.66 -9.28
N LEU A 18 14.88 0.29 -8.35
CA LEU A 18 14.79 0.00 -6.92
C LEU A 18 13.54 -0.86 -6.70
N GLY A 19 13.73 -2.09 -6.24
CA GLY A 19 12.64 -2.98 -5.91
C GLY A 19 11.89 -2.46 -4.69
N ALA A 20 10.68 -2.95 -4.45
CA ALA A 20 9.92 -2.59 -3.25
C ALA A 20 10.70 -2.87 -1.94
N LYS A 21 11.66 -3.80 -1.96
CA LYS A 21 12.55 -4.09 -0.81
C LYS A 21 13.54 -2.97 -0.50
N ASP A 22 13.92 -2.20 -1.51
CA ASP A 22 14.93 -1.14 -1.43
C ASP A 22 14.33 0.19 -0.98
N LEU A 23 12.99 0.27 -0.94
CA LEU A 23 12.29 1.41 -0.36
C LEU A 23 12.43 1.41 1.17
N PRO A 24 12.55 2.60 1.80
CA PRO A 24 12.61 2.72 3.24
C PRO A 24 11.46 1.96 3.91
N LYS A 25 11.79 1.16 4.92
CA LYS A 25 10.77 0.59 5.81
C LYS A 25 10.21 1.71 6.65
N THR A 26 9.03 2.18 6.28
CA THR A 26 8.22 3.01 7.17
C THR A 26 7.68 2.12 8.29
N GLU A 27 8.17 2.29 9.51
CA GLU A 27 7.66 1.55 10.68
C GLU A 27 6.22 1.98 10.97
N THR A 28 5.27 1.25 10.41
CA THR A 28 3.86 1.37 10.77
C THR A 28 3.32 -0.01 11.03
N ILE A 29 2.68 -0.20 12.19
CA ILE A 29 2.05 -1.45 12.63
C ILE A 29 1.18 -2.07 11.52
N LEU A 30 0.55 -1.23 10.70
CA LEU A 30 -0.30 -1.66 9.60
C LEU A 30 0.47 -2.32 8.44
N ASN A 31 1.64 -1.80 8.08
CA ASN A 31 2.44 -2.38 7.00
C ASN A 31 2.90 -3.81 7.35
N ASP A 32 3.48 -3.95 8.55
CA ASP A 32 3.96 -5.23 9.05
C ASP A 32 2.81 -6.23 9.19
N HIS A 33 1.64 -5.75 9.63
CA HIS A 33 0.45 -6.59 9.72
C HIS A 33 0.00 -7.11 8.35
N ILE A 34 -0.01 -6.27 7.32
CA ILE A 34 -0.37 -6.68 5.96
C ILE A 34 0.64 -7.69 5.41
N GLU A 35 1.95 -7.40 5.51
CA GLU A 35 3.00 -8.32 5.05
C GLU A 35 2.92 -9.68 5.78
N SER A 36 2.79 -9.68 7.11
CA SER A 36 2.71 -10.88 7.92
C SER A 36 1.47 -11.73 7.58
N ARG A 37 0.31 -11.08 7.45
CA ARG A 37 -0.94 -11.75 7.06
C ARG A 37 -0.80 -12.37 5.67
N LEU A 38 -0.23 -11.64 4.72
CA LEU A 38 -0.05 -12.12 3.36
C LEU A 38 0.93 -13.29 3.29
N PHE A 39 2.04 -13.21 4.03
CA PHE A 39 3.00 -14.29 4.15
C PHE A 39 2.36 -15.56 4.73
N GLY A 40 1.54 -15.42 5.78
CA GLY A 40 0.78 -16.51 6.37
C GLY A 40 -0.17 -17.17 5.37
N LYS A 41 -0.94 -16.38 4.61
CA LYS A 41 -1.87 -16.89 3.60
C LYS A 41 -1.18 -17.56 2.43
N LEU A 42 -0.09 -16.98 1.90
CA LEU A 42 0.70 -17.59 0.83
C LEU A 42 1.36 -18.90 1.28
N LYS A 43 1.79 -19.00 2.54
CA LYS A 43 2.32 -20.25 3.10
C LYS A 43 1.23 -21.33 3.18
N GLN A 44 0.04 -20.97 3.66
CA GLN A 44 -1.09 -21.89 3.75
C GLN A 44 -1.50 -22.40 2.36
N GLU A 45 -1.69 -21.48 1.41
CA GLU A 45 -2.06 -21.77 0.04
C GLU A 45 -1.04 -22.71 -0.63
N ARG A 46 0.27 -22.46 -0.43
CA ARG A 46 1.33 -23.32 -0.96
C ARG A 46 1.30 -24.73 -0.34
N LEU A 47 0.98 -24.86 0.95
CA LEU A 47 0.82 -26.16 1.60
C LEU A 47 -0.39 -26.92 1.02
N GLU A 48 -1.50 -26.24 0.77
CA GLU A 48 -2.70 -26.82 0.18
C GLU A 48 -2.44 -27.28 -1.27
N ARG A 49 -1.77 -26.45 -2.08
CA ARG A 49 -1.31 -26.85 -3.42
C ARG A 49 -0.35 -28.04 -3.39
N ALA A 50 0.56 -28.09 -2.42
CA ALA A 50 1.50 -29.21 -2.28
C ALA A 50 0.75 -30.52 -2.02
N ARG A 51 -0.20 -30.50 -1.08
CA ARG A 51 -1.08 -31.63 -0.76
C ARG A 51 -1.90 -32.08 -1.96
N PHE A 52 -2.53 -31.14 -2.67
CA PHE A 52 -3.35 -31.44 -3.84
C PHE A 52 -2.54 -32.11 -4.97
N ASN A 53 -1.31 -31.64 -5.21
CA ASN A 53 -0.47 -32.15 -6.30
C ASN A 53 0.41 -33.35 -5.91
N GLY A 54 0.33 -33.82 -4.66
CA GLY A 54 1.22 -34.89 -4.15
C GLY A 54 2.72 -34.52 -4.20
N LYS A 55 3.04 -33.22 -4.20
CA LYS A 55 4.42 -32.71 -4.26
C LYS A 55 4.87 -32.27 -2.87
N THR A 56 6.17 -32.31 -2.62
CA THR A 56 6.73 -31.69 -1.42
C THR A 56 6.57 -30.17 -1.49
N TYR A 57 6.40 -29.53 -0.34
CA TYR A 57 6.21 -28.08 -0.23
C TYR A 57 7.26 -27.28 -1.03
N ASP A 58 8.52 -27.69 -0.97
CA ASP A 58 9.63 -27.01 -1.65
C ASP A 58 9.57 -27.09 -3.18
N LYS A 59 8.94 -28.13 -3.73
CA LYS A 59 8.75 -28.31 -5.17
C LYS A 59 7.57 -27.53 -5.73
N VAL A 60 6.73 -26.94 -4.87
CA VAL A 60 5.64 -26.06 -5.33
C VAL A 60 6.19 -24.66 -5.58
N PRO A 61 6.02 -24.11 -6.80
CA PRO A 61 6.43 -22.75 -7.11
C PRO A 61 5.83 -21.75 -6.13
N ARG A 62 6.67 -20.81 -5.68
CA ARG A 62 6.30 -19.74 -4.74
C ARG A 62 6.47 -18.40 -5.43
N ALA A 63 5.57 -17.46 -5.16
CA ALA A 63 5.87 -16.06 -5.42
C ALA A 63 7.07 -15.61 -4.57
N GLU A 64 8.02 -14.91 -5.19
CA GLU A 64 9.11 -14.27 -4.47
C GLU A 64 8.54 -13.29 -3.43
N ALA A 65 9.21 -13.17 -2.28
CA ALA A 65 8.68 -12.55 -1.07
C ALA A 65 7.92 -11.24 -1.36
N VAL A 66 6.60 -11.24 -1.10
CA VAL A 66 5.76 -10.07 -1.29
C VAL A 66 6.12 -9.04 -0.23
N VAL A 67 6.29 -7.80 -0.68
CA VAL A 67 6.76 -6.67 0.11
C VAL A 67 5.74 -5.56 -0.07
N VAL A 68 5.34 -4.95 1.04
CA VAL A 68 4.42 -3.81 1.08
C VAL A 68 5.16 -2.65 1.74
N ARG A 69 5.02 -1.44 1.18
CA ARG A 69 5.73 -0.26 1.66
C ARG A 69 4.81 0.94 1.57
N VAL A 70 4.86 1.83 2.56
CA VAL A 70 4.21 3.12 2.40
C VAL A 70 5.12 3.99 1.54
N VAL A 71 4.66 4.36 0.36
CA VAL A 71 5.41 5.20 -0.58
C VAL A 71 5.09 6.69 -0.40
N SER A 72 3.94 7.00 0.20
CA SER A 72 3.55 8.37 0.51
C SER A 72 2.59 8.41 1.70
N SER A 73 2.85 9.33 2.62
CA SER A 73 1.93 9.70 3.68
C SER A 73 2.09 11.20 3.91
N VAL A 74 1.05 11.97 3.62
CA VAL A 74 1.08 13.44 3.76
C VAL A 74 -0.14 13.87 4.53
N ASP A 75 0.06 14.66 5.58
CA ASP A 75 -1.03 15.24 6.34
C ASP A 75 -1.81 16.22 5.46
N LYS A 76 -3.13 16.04 5.42
CA LYS A 76 -4.06 16.86 4.67
C LYS A 76 -5.07 17.45 5.63
N LYS A 77 -5.45 18.69 5.36
CA LYS A 77 -6.62 19.32 5.94
C LYS A 77 -7.75 19.29 4.91
N LEU A 78 -8.88 18.73 5.31
CA LEU A 78 -10.10 18.70 4.50
C LEU A 78 -11.04 19.77 5.00
N GLU A 79 -11.19 20.83 4.22
CA GLU A 79 -12.12 21.91 4.51
C GLU A 79 -13.57 21.49 4.22
N VAL A 80 -14.47 21.85 5.14
CA VAL A 80 -15.89 21.59 5.00
C VAL A 80 -16.49 22.64 4.09
N LYS A 81 -17.13 22.20 3.00
CA LYS A 81 -17.81 23.11 2.07
C LYS A 81 -18.87 23.93 2.80
N GLN A 82 -18.96 25.22 2.48
CA GLN A 82 -19.85 26.18 3.13
C GLN A 82 -21.32 25.71 3.24
N ARG A 83 -21.82 24.99 2.23
CA ARG A 83 -23.19 24.46 2.24
C ARG A 83 -23.47 23.52 3.42
N PHE A 84 -22.48 22.74 3.84
CA PHE A 84 -22.61 21.82 4.97
C PHE A 84 -22.49 22.55 6.31
N LEU A 85 -21.61 23.55 6.40
CA LEU A 85 -21.52 24.41 7.60
C LEU A 85 -22.84 25.12 7.89
N LYS A 86 -23.56 25.57 6.85
CA LYS A 86 -24.89 26.18 7.00
C LYS A 86 -25.95 25.20 7.48
N ILE A 87 -25.89 23.94 7.03
CA ILE A 87 -26.84 22.90 7.44
C ILE A 87 -26.62 22.53 8.91
N PHE A 88 -25.37 22.39 9.35
CA PHE A 88 -25.00 21.92 10.69
C PHE A 88 -24.55 23.06 11.63
N GLN A 89 -24.98 24.29 11.37
CA GLN A 89 -24.52 25.48 12.11
C GLN A 89 -24.87 25.43 13.60
N GLU A 90 -26.01 24.81 13.96
CA GLU A 90 -26.48 24.69 15.34
C GLU A 90 -25.73 23.59 16.11
N GLU A 91 -25.01 22.72 15.41
CA GLU A 91 -24.32 21.55 15.98
C GLU A 91 -22.82 21.80 16.24
N ASN A 92 -22.35 23.04 16.12
CA ASN A 92 -20.92 23.39 16.23
C ASN A 92 -20.01 22.50 15.36
N TYR A 93 -20.44 22.28 14.11
CA TYR A 93 -19.74 21.38 13.20
C TYR A 93 -18.34 21.89 12.84
N PRO A 94 -17.28 21.06 12.88
CA PRO A 94 -15.92 21.49 12.57
C PRO A 94 -15.78 22.06 11.16
N MET A 95 -14.97 23.11 11.00
CA MET A 95 -14.69 23.70 9.68
C MET A 95 -13.65 22.92 8.87
N GLU A 96 -12.82 22.12 9.54
CA GLU A 96 -11.80 21.30 8.90
C GLU A 96 -11.59 19.99 9.65
N PHE A 97 -11.12 18.98 8.92
CA PHE A 97 -10.67 17.70 9.47
C PHE A 97 -9.24 17.40 9.03
N GLY A 98 -8.39 16.98 9.97
CA GLY A 98 -7.05 16.47 9.67
C GLY A 98 -7.10 14.99 9.27
N ILE A 99 -6.42 14.63 8.18
CA ILE A 99 -6.26 13.24 7.74
C ILE A 99 -4.88 13.00 7.14
N SER A 100 -4.27 11.86 7.46
CA SER A 100 -2.97 11.43 6.92
C SER A 100 -3.18 10.20 6.00
N PRO A 101 -3.61 10.39 4.74
CA PRO A 101 -3.77 9.28 3.81
C PRO A 101 -2.44 8.58 3.56
N LYS A 102 -2.45 7.25 3.60
CA LYS A 102 -1.31 6.39 3.28
C LYS A 102 -1.50 5.76 1.91
N ILE A 103 -0.46 5.82 1.08
CA ILE A 103 -0.37 5.13 -0.20
C ILE A 103 0.62 3.98 -0.02
N TYR A 104 0.15 2.76 -0.27
CA TYR A 104 0.91 1.51 -0.20
C TYR A 104 1.22 0.99 -1.60
#